data_AF-A0A9W6C8H9-F1
#
_entry.id   AF-A0A9W6C8H9-F1
#
_cell.length_a   1.000
_cell.length_b   1.000
_cell.length_c   1.000
_cell.angle_alpha   90.00
_cell.angle_beta   90.00
_cell.angle_gamma   90.00
#
_symmetry.space_group_name_H-M   'P 1'
#
loop_
_entity.id
_entity.type
_entity.pdbx_description
1 polymer ?
#
loop_
_entity_poly.entity_id
_entity_poly.type
_entity_poly.pdbx_seq_one_letter_code
_entity_poly.pdbx_strand_id
1 'polypeptide(L)'
;MKDYSVIGTLVPKEAEGSCVYCNHCHPCPAGLDIALINKYYDLAKAGDSMAVGHYQKLEKNASDCIRCGHCNRRCPFHVDQMSRMQEIDAYFQQA
;
A
#
# COMPACT_ATOMS: atom_id res chain seq x y z
N MET A 1 -31.90 -12.17 -6.41
CA MET A 1 -30.47 -12.24 -6.08
C MET A 1 -29.82 -11.05 -6.77
N LYS A 2 -29.39 -10.02 -6.01
CA LYS A 2 -28.80 -8.81 -6.59
C LYS A 2 -27.37 -9.15 -6.97
N ASP A 3 -27.13 -9.20 -8.26
CA ASP A 3 -25.83 -9.47 -8.85
C ASP A 3 -24.96 -8.21 -8.73
N TYR A 4 -23.97 -8.26 -7.83
CA TYR A 4 -23.02 -7.19 -7.57
C TYR A 4 -21.72 -7.34 -8.37
N SER A 5 -21.71 -8.17 -9.44
CA SER A 5 -20.55 -8.32 -10.33
C SER A 5 -20.13 -7.01 -11.04
N VAL A 6 -20.98 -5.97 -11.00
CA VAL A 6 -20.76 -4.69 -11.67
C VAL A 6 -19.96 -3.68 -10.83
N ILE A 7 -19.69 -3.95 -9.54
CA ILE A 7 -18.84 -3.05 -8.71
C ILE A 7 -17.34 -3.38 -8.88
N GLY A 8 -16.97 -4.25 -9.83
CA GLY A 8 -15.58 -4.47 -10.21
C GLY A 8 -15.06 -3.50 -11.28
N THR A 9 -15.95 -2.83 -12.03
CA THR A 9 -15.62 -2.17 -13.31
C THR A 9 -15.61 -0.65 -13.27
N LEU A 10 -15.88 -0.04 -12.12
CA LEU A 10 -15.77 1.41 -11.93
C LEU A 10 -14.53 1.72 -11.10
N VAL A 11 -13.35 1.35 -11.61
CA VAL A 11 -12.13 2.04 -11.19
C VAL A 11 -12.28 3.46 -11.77
N PRO A 12 -12.43 4.50 -10.94
CA PRO A 12 -12.40 5.87 -11.46
C PRO A 12 -11.04 6.03 -12.16
N LYS A 13 -11.02 6.49 -13.41
CA LYS A 13 -9.76 6.66 -14.17
C LYS A 13 -8.76 7.53 -13.41
N GLU A 14 -9.26 8.40 -12.53
CA GLU A 14 -8.46 9.28 -11.68
C GLU A 14 -7.65 8.51 -10.61
N ALA A 15 -7.99 7.26 -10.30
CA ALA A 15 -7.31 6.44 -9.30
C ALA A 15 -6.25 5.50 -9.89
N GLU A 16 -6.07 5.47 -11.22
CA GLU A 16 -5.03 4.65 -11.85
C GLU A 16 -3.64 5.12 -11.40
N GLY A 17 -2.79 4.18 -10.99
CA GLY A 17 -1.48 4.46 -10.41
C GLY A 17 -1.50 4.92 -8.94
N SER A 18 -2.68 5.10 -8.33
CA SER A 18 -2.80 5.51 -6.93
C SER A 18 -3.27 4.37 -6.02
N CYS A 19 -2.63 4.21 -4.85
CA CYS A 19 -3.06 3.21 -3.87
C CYS A 19 -4.24 3.75 -3.07
N VAL A 20 -5.36 3.02 -3.09
CA VAL A 20 -6.57 3.33 -2.31
C VAL A 20 -6.75 2.41 -1.09
N TYR A 21 -5.68 1.72 -0.69
CA TYR A 21 -5.64 0.85 0.51
C TYR A 21 -6.69 -0.29 0.49
N CYS A 22 -7.03 -0.80 -0.69
CA CYS A 22 -8.07 -1.82 -0.90
C CYS A 22 -7.69 -3.26 -0.56
N ASN A 23 -6.46 -3.51 -0.07
CA ASN A 23 -5.95 -4.84 0.31
C ASN A 23 -5.85 -5.91 -0.79
N HIS A 24 -6.05 -5.61 -2.08
CA HIS A 24 -5.89 -6.60 -3.16
C HIS A 24 -4.46 -7.17 -3.26
N CYS A 25 -3.46 -6.44 -2.77
CA CYS A 25 -2.07 -6.87 -2.70
C CYS A 25 -1.80 -7.99 -1.68
N HIS A 26 -2.76 -8.31 -0.80
CA HIS A 26 -2.65 -9.38 0.19
C HIS A 26 -3.01 -10.77 -0.35
N PRO A 27 -2.48 -11.84 0.27
CA PRO A 27 -1.42 -11.81 1.28
C PRO A 27 -0.06 -11.45 0.67
N CYS A 28 0.74 -10.63 1.36
CA CYS A 28 2.14 -10.42 0.96
C CYS A 28 2.97 -11.66 1.34
N PRO A 29 3.79 -12.23 0.43
CA PRO A 29 4.63 -13.39 0.76
C PRO A 29 5.62 -13.15 1.92
N ALA A 30 5.99 -11.89 2.18
CA ALA A 30 6.86 -11.51 3.30
C ALA A 30 6.08 -11.05 4.56
N GLY A 31 4.74 -11.14 4.55
CA GLY A 31 3.90 -10.81 5.70
C GLY A 31 3.61 -9.32 5.91
N LEU A 32 4.01 -8.44 4.98
CA LEU A 32 3.78 -6.99 5.10
C LEU A 32 2.29 -6.65 4.95
N ASP A 33 1.81 -5.76 5.80
CA ASP A 33 0.54 -5.07 5.57
C ASP A 33 0.72 -3.87 4.63
N ILE A 34 0.79 -4.15 3.33
CA ILE A 34 1.10 -3.16 2.30
C ILE A 34 0.07 -2.01 2.28
N ALA A 35 -1.21 -2.27 2.50
CA ALA A 35 -2.22 -1.22 2.51
C ALA A 35 -2.02 -0.27 3.69
N LEU A 36 -1.75 -0.83 4.88
CA LEU A 36 -1.56 -0.05 6.09
C LEU A 36 -0.24 0.74 6.06
N ILE A 37 0.83 0.13 5.54
CA ILE A 37 2.11 0.80 5.29
C ILE A 37 1.92 2.03 4.39
N ASN A 38 1.23 1.88 3.25
CA ASN A 38 0.95 3.01 2.36
C ASN A 38 0.10 4.08 3.06
N LYS A 39 -0.92 3.69 3.83
CA LYS A 39 -1.79 4.62 4.54
C LYS A 39 -1.01 5.48 5.53
N TYR A 40 -0.14 4.88 6.34
CA TYR A 40 0.65 5.63 7.31
C TYR A 40 1.70 6.51 6.63
N TYR A 41 2.30 6.04 5.54
CA TYR A 41 3.17 6.89 4.73
C TYR A 41 2.47 8.13 4.19
N ASP A 42 1.31 7.95 3.56
CA ASP A 42 0.57 9.06 2.93
C ASP A 42 0.06 10.06 3.98
N LEU A 43 -0.34 9.58 5.17
CA LEU A 43 -0.69 10.44 6.31
C LEU A 43 0.53 11.19 6.88
N ALA A 44 1.67 10.51 7.05
CA ALA A 44 2.90 11.12 7.53
C ALA A 44 3.39 12.21 6.56
N LYS A 45 3.36 11.94 5.25
CA LYS A 45 3.65 12.93 4.20
C LYS A 45 2.70 14.13 4.24
N ALA A 46 1.45 13.94 4.62
CA ALA A 46 0.46 15.00 4.79
C ALA A 46 0.63 15.80 6.10
N GLY A 47 1.59 15.43 6.96
CA GLY A 47 1.92 16.14 8.20
C GLY A 47 1.28 15.54 9.46
N ASP A 48 0.65 14.36 9.38
CA ASP A 48 0.16 13.67 10.57
C ASP A 48 1.32 13.00 11.33
N SER A 49 1.76 13.63 12.41
CA SER A 49 2.86 13.13 13.24
C SER A 49 2.53 11.82 13.97
N MET A 50 1.25 11.50 14.20
CA MET A 50 0.87 10.22 14.82
C MET A 50 1.09 9.06 13.86
N ALA A 51 0.98 9.29 12.55
CA ALA A 51 1.17 8.25 11.54
C ALA A 51 2.58 7.66 11.56
N VAL A 52 3.60 8.47 11.87
CA VAL A 52 4.99 8.00 12.04
C VAL A 52 5.09 6.99 13.19
N GLY A 53 4.53 7.34 14.35
CA GLY A 53 4.53 6.46 15.52
C GLY A 53 3.68 5.20 15.33
N HIS A 54 2.64 5.26 14.49
CA HIS A 54 1.86 4.08 14.12
C HIS A 54 2.61 3.16 13.16
N TYR A 55 3.28 3.71 12.14
CA TYR A 55 4.13 2.95 11.23
C TYR A 55 5.23 2.20 11.99
N GLN A 56 5.93 2.86 12.91
CA GLN A 56 7.01 2.25 13.70
C GLN A 56 6.56 1.08 14.60
N LYS A 57 5.26 0.98 14.91
CA LYS A 57 4.69 -0.09 15.75
C LYS A 57 4.20 -1.30 14.96
N LEU A 58 4.26 -1.25 13.63
CA LEU A 58 3.92 -2.41 12.81
C LEU A 58 4.91 -3.55 13.08
N GLU A 59 4.40 -4.78 13.01
CA GLU A 59 5.24 -5.99 13.13
C GLU A 59 6.24 -6.10 11.96
N LYS A 60 5.82 -5.61 10.79
CA LYS A 60 6.59 -5.62 9.55
C LYS A 60 6.49 -4.27 8.86
N ASN A 61 7.63 -3.77 8.41
CA ASN A 61 7.77 -2.46 7.80
C ASN A 61 8.13 -2.58 6.31
N ALA A 62 8.18 -1.45 5.62
CA ALA A 62 8.53 -1.41 4.20
C ALA A 62 9.95 -1.96 3.91
N SER A 63 10.85 -1.89 4.89
CA SER A 63 12.20 -2.48 4.86
C SER A 63 12.21 -4.01 4.75
N ASP A 64 11.15 -4.70 5.18
CA ASP A 64 11.01 -6.17 5.05
C ASP A 64 10.63 -6.60 3.62
N CYS A 65 10.43 -5.66 2.69
CA CYS A 65 10.01 -5.95 1.32
C CYS A 65 11.10 -6.71 0.53
N ILE A 66 10.80 -7.98 0.19
CA ILE A 66 11.68 -8.84 -0.62
C ILE A 66 11.58 -8.62 -2.13
N ARG A 67 10.84 -7.59 -2.57
CA ARG A 67 10.67 -7.22 -4.00
C ARG A 67 10.22 -8.38 -4.91
N CYS A 68 9.27 -9.19 -4.45
CA CYS A 68 8.78 -10.38 -5.18
C CYS A 68 7.78 -10.08 -6.32
N GLY A 69 7.27 -8.86 -6.43
CA GLY A 69 6.30 -8.45 -7.47
C GLY A 69 4.90 -9.05 -7.33
N HIS A 70 4.59 -9.75 -6.24
CA HIS A 70 3.25 -10.30 -5.98
C HIS A 70 2.19 -9.20 -5.90
N CYS A 71 2.47 -8.14 -5.14
CA CYS A 71 1.56 -7.01 -4.93
C CYS A 71 1.26 -6.24 -6.21
N ASN A 72 2.28 -5.97 -7.04
CA ASN A 72 2.13 -5.26 -8.32
C ASN A 72 1.14 -5.99 -9.24
N ARG A 73 1.27 -7.32 -9.38
CA ARG A 73 0.41 -8.14 -10.26
C ARG A 73 -1.04 -8.23 -9.80
N ARG A 74 -1.31 -8.01 -8.51
CA ARG A 74 -2.66 -8.09 -7.94
C ARG A 74 -3.34 -6.75 -7.79
N CYS A 75 -2.61 -5.64 -7.98
CA CYS A 75 -3.19 -4.32 -7.81
C CYS A 75 -4.11 -4.00 -9.01
N PRO A 76 -5.43 -3.85 -8.81
CA PRO A 76 -6.34 -3.51 -9.90
C PRO A 76 -6.17 -2.07 -10.41
N PHE A 77 -5.39 -1.26 -9.70
CA PHE A 77 -5.07 0.13 -10.04
C PHE A 77 -3.67 0.28 -10.66
N HIS A 78 -2.99 -0.83 -10.99
CA HIS A 78 -1.65 -0.82 -11.61
C HIS A 78 -0.58 -0.06 -10.80
N VAL A 79 -0.73 0.02 -9.47
CA VAL A 79 0.26 0.66 -8.59
C VAL A 79 1.51 -0.22 -8.51
N ASP A 80 2.68 0.37 -8.73
CA ASP A 80 3.95 -0.27 -8.42
C ASP A 80 4.21 -0.23 -6.91
N GLN A 81 3.62 -1.20 -6.22
CA GLN A 81 3.74 -1.34 -4.77
C GLN A 81 5.17 -1.62 -4.33
N MET A 82 5.99 -2.32 -5.12
CA MET A 82 7.39 -2.56 -4.79
C MET A 82 8.21 -1.26 -4.77
N SER A 83 8.04 -0.41 -5.78
CA SER A 83 8.71 0.89 -5.83
C SER A 83 8.22 1.78 -4.69
N ARG A 84 6.92 1.74 -4.36
CA ARG A 84 6.40 2.43 -3.17
C ARG A 84 7.03 1.93 -1.88
N MET A 85 7.20 0.62 -1.67
CA MET A 85 7.86 0.14 -0.45
C MET A 85 9.29 0.68 -0.30
N GLN A 86 10.03 0.85 -1.41
CA GLN A 86 11.37 1.44 -1.38
C GLN A 86 11.34 2.93 -1.02
N GLU A 87 10.39 3.69 -1.59
CA GLU A 87 10.18 5.10 -1.25
C GLU A 87 9.82 5.28 0.23
N ILE A 88 8.93 4.42 0.74
CA ILE A 88 8.48 4.46 2.14
C ILE A 88 9.61 4.12 3.09
N ASP A 89 10.38 3.07 2.80
CA ASP A 89 11.57 2.72 3.59
C ASP A 89 12.56 3.90 3.64
N ALA A 90 12.86 4.49 2.49
CA ALA A 90 13.75 5.65 2.43
C ALA A 90 13.20 6.86 3.22
N TYR A 91 11.89 7.12 3.17
CA TYR A 91 11.27 8.22 3.92
C TYR A 91 11.41 8.03 5.43
N PHE A 92 11.13 6.83 5.95
CA PHE A 92 11.19 6.56 7.38
C PHE A 92 12.60 6.29 7.92
N GLN A 93 13.60 6.05 7.06
CA GLN A 93 15.01 6.03 7.47
C GLN A 93 15.62 7.44 7.62
N GLN A 94 15.00 8.46 7.02
CA GLN A 94 15.44 9.86 7.08
C GLN A 94 14.74 10.67 8.19
N ALA A 95 13.72 10.10 8.84
CA ALA A 95 12.85 10.76 9.82
C ALA A 95 13.24 10.48 11.27
#